data_AF-S6W569-F1
#
_entry.id   AF-S6W569-F1
#
_cell.length_a   1.000
_cell.length_b   1.000
_cell.length_c   1.000
_cell.angle_alpha   90.00
_cell.angle_beta   90.00
_cell.angle_gamma   90.00
#
_symmetry.space_group_name_H-M   'P 1'
#
loop_
_entity.id
_entity.type
_entity.pdbx_description
1 polymer ?
#
loop_
_entity_poly.entity_id
_entity_poly.type
_entity_poly.pdbx_seq_one_letter_code
_entity_poly.pdbx_strand_id
1 'polypeptide(L)' 'AGTLSAIKLVASHEGLLLDPVYTGKAMSGLLDGIGRQRFDDGPLIFLHTGGAPALFAYPDAFDH' A
#
# COMPACT_ATOMS: atom_id res chain seq x y z
N ALA A 1 3.26 -9.11 -3.01
CA ALA A 1 2.15 -8.84 -2.06
C ALA A 1 0.88 -8.53 -2.86
N GLY A 2 -0.30 -8.83 -2.34
CA GLY A 2 -1.56 -8.33 -2.93
C GLY A 2 -1.89 -6.93 -2.39
N THR A 3 -2.62 -6.12 -3.18
CA THR A 3 -2.99 -4.73 -2.83
C THR A 3 -3.57 -4.60 -1.42
N LEU A 4 -4.55 -5.45 -1.07
CA LEU A 4 -5.19 -5.41 0.25
C LEU A 4 -4.24 -5.79 1.39
N SER A 5 -3.34 -6.75 1.17
CA SER A 5 -2.31 -7.11 2.16
C SER A 5 -1.36 -5.94 2.40
N ALA A 6 -0.97 -5.22 1.36
CA ALA A 6 -0.11 -4.03 1.48
C ALA A 6 -0.79 -2.92 2.28
N ILE A 7 -2.07 -2.65 2.00
CA ILE A 7 -2.87 -1.68 2.75
C ILE A 7 -2.96 -2.08 4.24
N LYS A 8 -3.34 -3.34 4.53
CA LYS A 8 -3.43 -3.85 5.91
C LYS A 8 -2.10 -3.78 6.65
N LEU A 9 -1.00 -4.10 5.97
CA LEU A 9 0.35 -4.04 6.55
C LEU A 9 0.72 -2.62 6.99
N VAL A 10 0.67 -1.65 6.08
CA VAL A 10 1.11 -0.28 6.42
C VAL A 10 0.13 0.44 7.35
N ALA A 11 -1.16 0.12 7.29
CA ALA A 11 -2.14 0.63 8.24
C ALA A 11 -1.85 0.12 9.66
N SER A 12 -1.52 -1.17 9.82
CA SER A 12 -1.26 -1.78 11.13
C SER A 12 0.10 -1.42 11.73
N HIS A 13 1.11 -1.16 10.90
CA HIS A 13 2.44 -0.81 11.36
C HIS A 13 2.67 0.70 11.51
N GLU A 14 2.11 1.53 10.62
CA GLU A 14 2.44 2.96 10.50
C GLU A 14 1.21 3.88 10.64
N GLY A 15 -0.01 3.32 10.73
CA GLY A 15 -1.24 4.13 10.71
C GLY A 15 -1.50 4.81 9.36
N LEU A 16 -0.81 4.41 8.29
CA LEU A 16 -0.96 4.98 6.95
C LEU A 16 -2.16 4.35 6.22
N LEU A 17 -3.16 5.18 5.90
CA LEU A 17 -4.34 4.77 5.16
C LEU A 17 -4.14 4.95 3.66
N LEU A 18 -4.05 3.84 2.93
CA LEU A 18 -3.91 3.81 1.48
C LEU A 18 -5.19 3.29 0.82
N ASP A 19 -5.50 3.81 -0.35
CA ASP A 19 -6.71 3.45 -1.10
C ASP A 19 -6.50 2.18 -1.97
N PRO A 20 -7.56 1.41 -2.25
CA PRO A 20 -7.46 0.17 -3.03
C PRO A 20 -7.29 0.38 -4.55
N VAL A 21 -7.47 1.60 -5.04
CA VAL A 21 -7.46 1.94 -6.47
C VAL A 21 -6.05 2.32 -6.95
N TYR A 22 -5.32 3.13 -6.17
CA TYR A 22 -4.03 3.71 -6.53
C TYR A 22 -2.93 3.46 -5.50
N THR A 23 -2.99 4.12 -4.33
CA THR A 23 -1.85 4.17 -3.42
C THR A 23 -1.55 2.81 -2.79
N GLY A 24 -2.56 1.98 -2.55
CA GLY A 24 -2.38 0.60 -2.13
C GLY A 24 -1.66 -0.26 -3.19
N LYS A 25 -1.94 -0.03 -4.49
CA LYS A 25 -1.24 -0.74 -5.58
C LYS A 25 0.21 -0.28 -5.67
N ALA A 26 0.46 1.02 -5.54
CA ALA A 26 1.80 1.58 -5.53
C ALA A 26 2.64 1.01 -4.37
N MET A 27 2.07 0.96 -3.16
CA MET A 27 2.73 0.35 -1.99
C MET A 27 2.97 -1.15 -2.19
N SER A 28 1.98 -1.87 -2.73
CA SER A 28 2.13 -3.28 -3.05
C SER A 28 3.27 -3.54 -4.04
N GLY A 29 3.41 -2.67 -5.04
CA GLY A 29 4.51 -2.70 -6.00
C GLY A 29 5.86 -2.38 -5.37
N LEU A 30 5.92 -1.38 -4.47
CA LEU A 30 7.12 -1.05 -3.71
C LEU A 30 7.61 -2.23 -2.86
N LEU A 31 6.71 -2.85 -2.09
CA LEU A 31 7.04 -4.00 -1.24
C LEU A 31 7.48 -5.22 -2.07
N ASP A 32 6.80 -5.51 -3.19
CA ASP A 32 7.23 -6.56 -4.12
C ASP A 32 8.60 -6.25 -4.75
N GLY A 33 8.85 -4.99 -5.10
CA GLY A 33 10.13 -4.54 -5.63
C GLY A 33 11.28 -4.71 -4.63
N ILE A 34 11.07 -4.35 -3.36
CA ILE A 34 12.03 -4.57 -2.28
C ILE A 34 12.30 -6.07 -2.10
N GLY A 35 11.25 -6.89 -2.00
CA GLY A 35 11.38 -8.34 -1.81
C GLY A 35 12.08 -9.06 -2.97
N ARG A 36 12.06 -8.46 -4.17
CA ARG A 36 12.73 -8.97 -5.38
C ARG A 36 14.07 -8.29 -5.67
N GLN A 37 14.58 -7.46 -4.76
CA GLN A 37 15.84 -6.71 -4.92
C GLN A 37 15.89 -5.91 -6.24
N ARG A 38 14.78 -5.23 -6.58
CA ARG A 38 14.66 -4.42 -7.81
C ARG A 38 15.21 -3.00 -7.70
N PHE A 39 15.65 -2.60 -6.50
CA PHE A 39 16.19 -1.28 -6.22
C PHE A 39 17.64 -1.44 -5.75
N ASP A 40 18.48 -0.46 -6.06
CA ASP A 40 19.83 -0.37 -5.49
C ASP A 40 19.76 -0.11 -3.97
N ASP A 41 20.87 -0.40 -3.29
CA ASP A 41 20.99 -0.12 -1.86
C ASP A 41 20.88 1.38 -1.57
N GLY A 42 19.92 1.76 -0.72
CA GLY A 42 19.72 3.14 -0.34
C GLY A 42 18.29 3.44 0.14
N PRO A 43 18.04 4.69 0.57
CA PRO A 43 16.72 5.11 1.00
C PRO A 43 15.75 5.21 -0.18
N LEU A 44 14.52 4.75 0.02
CA LEU A 44 13.41 4.90 -0.92
C LEU A 44 12.40 5.91 -0.37
N ILE A 45 11.91 6.80 -1.22
CA ILE A 45 10.85 7.76 -0.88
C ILE A 45 9.55 7.29 -1.53
N PHE A 46 8.56 6.94 -0.69
CA PHE A 46 7.21 6.69 -1.16
C PHE A 46 6.40 7.99 -1.16
N LEU A 47 5.97 8.44 -2.35
CA LEU A 47 5.08 9.60 -2.46
C LEU A 47 3.63 9.16 -2.23
N HIS A 48 3.12 9.39 -1.02
CA HIS A 48 1.72 9.11 -0.70
C HIS A 48 0.80 10.17 -1.32
N THR A 49 0.18 9.84 -2.46
CA THR A 49 -0.67 10.76 -3.25
C THR A 49 -2.11 10.90 -2.74
N GLY A 50 -2.43 10.40 -1.54
CA GLY A 50 -3.77 10.47 -0.93
C GLY A 50 -4.72 9.35 -1.37
N GLY A 51 -6.00 9.67 -1.57
CA GLY A 51 -7.03 8.71 -1.97
C GLY A 51 -7.78 8.01 -0.82
N ALA A 52 -7.33 8.17 0.43
CA ALA A 52 -7.91 7.49 1.60
C ALA A 52 -9.45 7.56 1.73
N PRO A 53 -10.15 8.67 1.39
CA PRO A 53 -11.62 8.69 1.43
C PRO A 53 -12.30 7.61 0.58
N ALA A 54 -11.63 7.10 -0.48
CA ALA A 54 -12.17 6.02 -1.29
C ALA A 54 -12.36 4.71 -0.50
N LEU A 55 -11.66 4.50 0.62
CA LEU A 55 -11.83 3.31 1.47
C LEU A 55 -13.28 3.10 1.90
N PHE A 56 -14.02 4.18 2.17
CA PHE A 56 -15.42 4.11 2.59
C PHE A 56 -16.38 3.65 1.47
N ALA A 57 -15.92 3.65 0.22
CA ALA A 57 -16.67 3.10 -0.92
C ALA A 57 -16.40 1.60 -1.17
N TYR A 58 -15.45 1.00 -0.44
CA TYR A 58 -15.06 -0.41 -0.58
C TYR A 58 -15.05 -1.17 0.77
N PRO A 59 -16.16 -1.20 1.52
CA PRO A 59 -16.21 -1.92 2.81
C PRO A 59 -15.93 -3.42 2.64
N ASP A 60 -16.59 -4.06 1.66
CA ASP A 60 -16.47 -5.50 1.38
C ASP A 60 -15.04 -5.94 1.02
N ALA A 61 -14.18 -5.01 0.58
CA ALA A 61 -12.79 -5.31 0.26
C ALA A 61 -11.95 -5.65 1.51
N PHE A 62 -12.47 -5.38 2.72
CA PHE A 62 -11.77 -5.59 3.98
C PHE A 62 -12.49 -6.55 4.94
N ASP A 63 -13.64 -7.11 4.56
CA ASP A 63 -14.52 -7.92 5.43
C ASP A 63 -14.06 -9.39 5.64
N HIS A 64 -12.80 -9.71 5.32
CA HIS A 64 -12.19 -11.03 5.52
C HIS A 64 -10.78 -10.93 6.09
#